data_AF-A0AAV2SHR5-F1
#
_entry.id   AF-A0AAV2SHR5-F1
#
_cell.length_a   1.000
_cell.length_b   1.000
_cell.length_c   1.000
_cell.angle_alpha   90.00
_cell.angle_beta   90.00
_cell.angle_gamma   90.00
#
_symmetry.space_group_name_H-M   'P 1'
#
loop_
_entity.id
_entity.type
_entity.pdbx_description
1 polymer ?
#
loop_
_entity_poly.entity_id
_entity_poly.type
_entity_poly.pdbx_seq_one_letter_code
_entity_poly.pdbx_strand_id
1 'polypeptide(L)'
;HSELDYDVKHPIIIPHGHIALLLVRFQHVYLNHAGVDTVVTSLRNHFWIIGVRRLAKTVCKYCISCQRQDSRACNEVGAPLPGDRVKRAPPFAITGVDFAGPLFCNDFPSKNSIFFCLLVQ
;
A
#
# COMPACT_ATOMS: atom_id res chain seq x y z
N HIS A 1 28.61 35.63 -6.91
CA HIS A 1 27.81 34.90 -7.91
C HIS A 1 27.64 33.47 -7.42
N SER A 2 26.42 32.95 -7.31
CA SER A 2 26.18 31.58 -6.83
C SER A 2 26.58 30.54 -7.88
N GLU A 3 27.22 29.44 -7.47
CA GLU A 3 27.65 28.30 -8.31
C GLU A 3 26.48 27.36 -8.68
N LEU A 4 25.30 27.91 -8.93
CA LEU A 4 24.15 27.12 -9.37
C LEU A 4 24.13 26.99 -10.90
N ASP A 5 23.59 25.86 -11.37
CA ASP A 5 23.37 25.62 -12.79
C ASP A 5 22.45 26.69 -13.41
N TYR A 6 22.60 26.92 -14.72
CA TYR A 6 21.90 28.00 -15.43
C TYR A 6 20.38 27.86 -15.33
N ASP A 7 19.87 26.63 -15.49
CA ASP A 7 18.43 26.35 -15.46
C ASP A 7 17.79 26.62 -14.08
N VAL A 8 18.56 26.37 -13.02
CA VAL A 8 18.13 26.64 -11.64
C VAL A 8 18.01 28.15 -11.39
N LYS A 9 18.89 28.94 -12.03
CA LYS A 9 18.86 30.41 -11.97
C LYS A 9 17.75 30.99 -12.86
N HIS A 10 17.42 30.31 -13.96
CA HIS A 10 16.51 30.79 -14.99
C HIS A 10 15.43 29.75 -15.34
N PRO A 11 14.53 29.41 -14.39
CA PRO A 11 13.54 28.37 -14.60
C PRO A 11 12.47 28.81 -15.60
N ILE A 12 11.97 27.85 -16.39
CA ILE A 12 10.88 28.08 -17.33
C ILE A 12 9.57 28.24 -16.53
N ILE A 13 8.91 29.39 -16.67
CA ILE A 13 7.64 29.66 -15.99
C ILE A 13 6.51 28.96 -16.72
N ILE A 14 5.76 28.13 -16.00
CA ILE A 14 4.63 27.39 -16.54
C ILE A 14 3.36 27.77 -15.76
N PRO A 15 2.35 28.36 -16.43
CA PRO A 15 1.08 28.64 -15.79
C PRO A 15 0.32 27.36 -15.47
N HIS A 16 -0.69 27.46 -14.61
CA HIS A 16 -1.56 26.33 -14.34
C HIS A 16 -2.28 25.86 -15.61
N GLY A 17 -2.24 24.57 -15.91
CA GLY A 17 -2.85 24.03 -17.13
C GLY A 17 -2.53 22.54 -17.34
N HIS A 18 -2.91 22.02 -18.50
CA HIS A 18 -2.73 20.60 -18.82
C HIS A 18 -1.24 20.21 -18.89
N ILE A 19 -0.39 21.08 -19.44
CA ILE A 19 1.07 20.86 -19.51
C ILE A 19 1.67 20.73 -18.11
N ALA A 20 1.30 21.60 -17.18
CA ALA A 20 1.75 21.52 -15.79
C ALA A 20 1.35 20.18 -15.15
N LEU A 21 0.11 19.72 -15.40
CA LEU A 21 -0.37 18.43 -14.89
C LEU A 21 0.46 17.26 -15.45
N LEU A 22 0.74 17.27 -16.76
CA LEU A 22 1.53 16.24 -17.40
C LEU A 22 2.97 16.21 -16.87
N LEU A 23 3.61 17.37 -16.70
CA LEU A 23 4.96 17.47 -16.14
C LEU A 23 5.02 16.93 -14.71
N VAL A 24 4.08 17.30 -13.85
CA VAL A 24 4.04 16.80 -12.47
C VAL A 24 3.79 15.29 -12.44
N ARG A 25 2.89 14.77 -13.29
CA ARG A 25 2.65 13.32 -13.41
C ARG A 25 3.88 12.57 -13.90
N PHE A 26 4.51 13.09 -14.94
CA PHE A 26 5.75 12.52 -15.48
C PHE A 26 6.83 12.47 -14.39
N GLN A 27 7.07 13.59 -13.70
CA GLN A 27 8.09 13.64 -12.66
C GLN A 27 7.77 12.72 -11.48
N HIS A 28 6.50 12.63 -11.09
CA HIS A 28 6.06 11.71 -10.03
C HIS A 28 6.35 10.25 -10.38
N VAL A 29 6.10 9.83 -11.63
CA VAL A 29 6.41 8.46 -12.09
C VAL A 29 7.91 8.25 -12.28
N TYR A 30 8.62 9.22 -12.86
CA TYR A 30 10.07 9.19 -13.07
C TYR A 30 10.84 9.03 -11.76
N LEU A 31 10.37 9.68 -10.68
CA LEU A 31 10.93 9.55 -9.34
C LEU A 31 10.37 8.35 -8.55
N ASN A 32 9.84 7.33 -9.23
CA ASN A 32 9.31 6.11 -8.61
C ASN A 32 8.27 6.39 -7.50
N HIS A 33 7.28 7.23 -7.82
CA HIS A 33 6.20 7.60 -6.90
C HIS A 33 6.65 8.36 -5.64
N ALA A 34 7.76 9.11 -5.74
CA ALA A 34 8.24 9.94 -4.65
C ALA A 34 7.18 10.93 -4.12
N GLY A 35 7.35 11.30 -2.84
CA GLY A 35 6.48 12.23 -2.15
C GLY A 35 6.47 13.64 -2.75
N VAL A 36 5.50 14.44 -2.31
CA VAL A 36 5.23 15.78 -2.84
C VAL A 36 6.45 16.68 -2.80
N ASP A 37 7.20 16.70 -1.71
CA ASP A 37 8.36 17.58 -1.54
C ASP A 37 9.49 17.24 -2.51
N THR A 38 9.76 15.94 -2.72
CA THR A 38 10.77 15.46 -3.66
C THR A 38 10.41 15.85 -5.10
N VAL A 39 9.15 15.61 -5.50
CA VAL A 39 8.65 15.97 -6.84
C VAL A 39 8.76 17.48 -7.07
N VAL A 40 8.32 18.30 -6.10
CA VAL A 40 8.38 19.76 -6.20
C VAL A 40 9.82 20.26 -6.28
N THR A 41 10.73 19.71 -5.47
CA THR A 41 12.14 20.10 -5.46
C THR A 41 12.80 19.76 -6.79
N SER A 42 12.55 18.56 -7.32
CA SER A 42 13.09 18.14 -8.61
C SER A 42 12.57 18.99 -9.77
N LEU A 43 11.29 19.37 -9.77
CA LEU A 43 10.72 20.26 -10.80
C LEU A 43 11.32 21.66 -10.76
N ARG A 44 11.66 22.18 -9.58
CA ARG A 44 12.23 23.54 -9.41
C ARG A 44 13.61 23.71 -10.02
N ASN A 45 14.31 22.63 -10.35
CA ASN A 45 15.60 22.71 -11.01
C ASN A 45 15.49 23.25 -12.46
N HIS A 46 14.33 23.08 -13.11
CA HIS A 46 14.12 23.49 -14.50
C HIS A 46 12.84 24.31 -14.72
N PHE A 47 11.83 24.18 -13.84
CA PHE A 47 10.50 24.74 -14.03
C PHE A 47 9.98 25.52 -12.82
N TRP A 48 9.38 26.67 -13.09
CA TRP A 48 8.57 27.43 -12.13
C TRP A 48 7.08 27.25 -12.45
N ILE A 49 6.50 26.14 -11.99
CA ILE A 49 5.08 25.85 -12.18
C ILE A 49 4.24 26.58 -11.11
N ILE A 50 3.30 27.42 -11.55
CA ILE A 50 2.41 28.15 -10.63
C ILE A 50 1.50 27.15 -9.87
N GLY A 51 1.58 27.16 -8.54
CA GLY A 51 0.80 26.26 -7.69
C GLY A 51 1.27 24.80 -7.68
N VAL A 52 2.53 24.52 -8.07
CA VAL A 52 3.09 23.16 -8.21
C VAL A 52 2.82 22.24 -7.02
N ARG A 53 2.91 22.73 -5.78
CA ARG A 53 2.69 21.92 -4.58
C ARG A 53 1.26 21.41 -4.49
N ARG A 54 0.26 22.23 -4.84
CA ARG A 54 -1.15 21.81 -4.86
C ARG A 54 -1.37 20.75 -5.93
N LEU A 55 -0.77 20.96 -7.11
CA LEU A 55 -0.86 20.02 -8.23
C LEU A 55 -0.19 18.68 -7.90
N ALA A 56 1.00 18.69 -7.30
CA ALA A 56 1.70 17.49 -6.85
C ALA A 56 0.92 16.72 -5.79
N LYS A 57 0.31 17.41 -4.80
CA LYS A 57 -0.60 16.77 -3.84
C LYS A 57 -1.76 16.06 -4.54
N THR A 58 -2.38 16.69 -5.53
CA THR A 58 -3.46 16.08 -6.32
C THR A 58 -2.95 14.85 -7.06
N VAL A 59 -1.80 14.95 -7.74
CA VAL A 59 -1.21 13.82 -8.48
C VAL A 59 -0.91 12.63 -7.57
N CYS A 60 -0.23 12.84 -6.44
CA CYS A 60 0.06 11.77 -5.48
C CYS A 60 -1.23 11.16 -4.90
N LYS A 61 -2.21 12.00 -4.53
CA LYS A 61 -3.49 11.55 -3.96
C LYS A 61 -4.29 10.64 -4.90
N TYR A 62 -4.29 10.93 -6.20
CA TYR A 62 -5.05 10.18 -7.20
C TYR A 62 -4.21 9.12 -7.94
N CYS A 63 -2.94 8.94 -7.56
CA CYS A 63 -2.11 7.89 -8.11
C CYS A 63 -2.51 6.54 -7.50
N ILE A 64 -2.91 5.58 -8.33
CA ILE A 64 -3.33 4.24 -7.89
C ILE A 64 -2.18 3.50 -7.19
N SER A 65 -0.95 3.61 -7.69
CA SER A 65 0.23 2.99 -7.06
C SER A 65 0.43 3.53 -5.64
N CYS A 66 0.39 4.85 -5.46
CA CYS A 66 0.49 5.46 -4.14
C CYS A 66 -0.66 5.07 -3.23
N GLN A 67 -1.90 5.06 -3.73
CA GLN A 67 -3.06 4.65 -2.93
C GLN A 67 -2.96 3.22 -2.43
N ARG A 68 -2.40 2.31 -3.24
CA ARG A 68 -2.16 0.92 -2.84
C ARG A 68 -1.03 0.77 -1.83
N GLN A 69 0.00 1.61 -1.93
CA GLN A 69 1.12 1.59 -0.99
C GLN A 69 0.75 2.24 0.36
N ASP A 70 0.00 3.35 0.31
CA ASP A 70 -0.46 4.10 1.49
C ASP A 70 -1.80 3.60 2.03
N SER A 71 -2.33 2.47 1.51
CA SER A 71 -3.58 1.91 2.00
C SER A 71 -3.43 1.53 3.47
N ARG A 72 -4.24 2.13 4.33
CA ARG A 72 -4.28 1.77 5.74
C ARG A 72 -4.81 0.35 5.88
N ALA A 73 -4.28 -0.38 6.86
CA ALA A 73 -4.89 -1.63 7.31
C ALA A 73 -6.38 -1.37 7.58
N CYS A 74 -7.23 -2.31 7.15
CA CYS A 74 -8.65 -2.26 7.47
C CYS A 74 -8.78 -2.15 9.00
N ASN A 75 -9.53 -1.16 9.49
CA ASN A 75 -9.96 -1.15 10.87
C ASN A 75 -11.06 -2.22 10.98
N GLU A 76 -10.64 -3.47 11.07
CA GLU A 76 -11.54 -4.57 11.36
C GLU A 76 -12.10 -4.34 12.76
N VAL A 77 -13.36 -3.96 12.83
CA VAL A 77 -14.11 -4.03 14.09
C VAL A 77 -14.23 -5.52 14.37
N GLY A 78 -13.33 -6.04 15.22
CA GLY A 78 -13.32 -7.44 15.61
C GLY A 78 -14.72 -7.83 16.06
N ALA A 79 -15.32 -8.78 15.35
CA ALA A 79 -16.62 -9.31 15.75
C ALA A 79 -16.52 -9.81 17.21
N PRO A 80 -17.56 -9.61 18.04
CA PRO A 80 -17.53 -10.13 19.40
C PRO A 80 -17.27 -11.64 19.35
N LEU A 81 -16.26 -12.08 20.09
CA LEU A 81 -15.94 -13.51 20.17
C LEU A 81 -17.19 -14.27 20.64
N PRO A 82 -17.49 -15.45 20.07
CA PRO A 82 -18.59 -16.29 20.54
C PRO A 82 -18.45 -16.53 22.05
N GLY A 83 -19.55 -16.45 22.80
CA GLY A 83 -19.52 -16.62 24.26
C GLY A 83 -18.89 -17.95 24.69
N ASP A 84 -18.98 -18.97 23.84
CA ASP A 84 -18.40 -20.29 24.02
C ASP A 84 -16.86 -20.28 24.03
N ARG A 85 -16.21 -19.28 23.42
CA ARG A 85 -14.75 -19.08 23.50
C ARG A 85 -14.29 -18.35 24.75
N VAL A 86 -15.20 -17.68 25.47
CA VAL A 86 -14.83 -16.71 26.54
C VAL A 86 -15.35 -17.15 27.91
N LYS A 87 -16.39 -17.99 27.96
CA LYS A 87 -16.96 -18.50 29.20
C LYS A 87 -16.19 -19.71 29.71
N ARG A 88 -16.03 -19.82 31.03
CA ARG A 88 -15.50 -21.03 31.67
C ARG A 88 -16.49 -22.18 31.47
N ALA A 89 -16.02 -23.27 30.89
CA ALA A 89 -16.78 -24.50 30.72
C ALA A 89 -16.00 -25.67 31.35
N PRO A 90 -16.69 -26.74 31.80
CA PRO A 90 -16.01 -27.94 32.27
C PRO A 90 -15.20 -28.59 31.13
N PRO A 91 -14.19 -29.42 31.43
CA PRO A 91 -13.39 -30.09 30.40
C PRO A 91 -14.28 -30.82 29.39
N PHE A 92 -13.95 -30.70 28.09
CA PHE A 92 -14.67 -31.30 26.96
C PHE A 92 -16.11 -30.79 26.69
N ALA A 93 -16.58 -29.75 27.37
CA ALA A 93 -17.91 -29.19 27.12
C ALA A 93 -17.97 -28.35 25.83
N ILE A 94 -16.84 -27.78 25.42
CA ILE A 94 -16.70 -26.97 24.20
C ILE A 94 -15.40 -27.43 23.54
N THR A 95 -15.48 -27.92 22.31
CA THR A 95 -14.33 -28.41 21.55
C THR A 95 -14.34 -27.76 20.17
N GLY A 96 -13.24 -27.09 19.82
CA GLY A 96 -13.03 -26.61 18.46
C GLY A 96 -12.55 -27.76 17.58
N VAL A 97 -13.24 -27.99 16.47
CA VAL A 97 -12.80 -28.91 15.42
C VAL A 97 -12.22 -28.09 14.28
N ASP A 98 -10.94 -28.27 13.98
CA ASP A 98 -10.32 -27.72 12.79
C ASP A 98 -9.73 -28.83 11.92
N PHE A 99 -9.78 -28.67 10.61
CA PHE A 99 -9.20 -29.62 9.66
C PHE A 99 -7.92 -29.01 9.11
N ALA A 100 -6.78 -29.62 9.47
CA ALA A 100 -5.55 -29.31 8.77
C ALA A 100 -5.64 -29.87 7.33
N GLY A 101 -5.16 -29.07 6.36
CA GLY A 101 -5.22 -29.38 4.93
C GLY A 101 -4.59 -30.73 4.54
N PRO A 102 -4.76 -31.16 3.28
CA PRO A 102 -4.38 -32.50 2.85
C PRO A 102 -2.88 -32.71 3.00
N LEU A 103 -2.49 -33.62 3.88
CA LEU A 103 -1.13 -34.12 3.93
C LEU A 103 -1.01 -35.31 2.98
N PHE A 104 -0.05 -35.21 2.06
CA PHE A 104 0.22 -36.26 1.08
C PHE A 104 1.20 -37.26 1.68
N CYS A 105 0.73 -38.49 1.91
CA CYS A 105 1.58 -39.58 2.35
C CYS A 105 2.10 -40.34 1.14
N ASN A 106 3.42 -40.51 1.04
CA ASN A 106 4.07 -41.30 -0.02
C ASN A 106 4.10 -42.81 0.29
N ASP A 107 3.62 -43.22 1.47
CA ASP A 107 3.70 -44.60 1.96
C ASP A 107 2.60 -45.52 1.38
N PHE A 108 1.67 -44.98 0.59
CA PHE A 108 0.60 -45.75 -0.06
C PHE A 108 0.75 -45.70 -1.59
N PRO A 109 0.47 -46.81 -2.31
CA PRO A 109 0.59 -46.87 -3.77
C PRO A 109 -0.41 -45.96 -4.50
N SER A 110 -1.46 -45.51 -3.81
CA SER A 110 -2.38 -44.46 -4.26
C SER A 110 -2.09 -43.15 -3.53
N LYS A 111 -2.17 -42.01 -4.25
CA LYS A 111 -2.07 -40.66 -3.66
C LYS A 111 -3.25 -40.42 -2.72
N ASN A 112 -3.13 -40.86 -1.47
CA ASN A 112 -4.14 -40.67 -0.45
C ASN A 112 -3.82 -39.38 0.32
N SER A 113 -4.73 -38.41 0.28
CA SER A 113 -4.69 -37.23 1.14
C SER A 113 -5.31 -37.56 2.49
N ILE A 114 -4.55 -37.41 3.56
CA ILE A 114 -5.05 -37.55 4.93
C ILE A 114 -5.39 -36.16 5.47
N PHE A 115 -6.57 -36.02 6.08
CA PHE A 115 -6.98 -34.83 6.82
C PHE A 115 -6.90 -35.14 8.31
N PHE A 116 -6.23 -34.27 9.06
CA PHE A 116 -6.17 -34.38 10.52
C PHE A 116 -7.25 -33.49 11.12
N CYS A 117 -8.07 -34.07 11.99
CA CYS A 117 -9.03 -33.36 12.83
C CYS A 117 -8.30 -32.93 14.11
N LEU A 118 -8.07 -31.63 14.27
CA LEU A 118 -7.50 -31.04 15.48
C LEU A 118 -8.64 -30.71 16.43
N LEU A 119 -8.60 -31.31 17.62
CA LEU A 119 -9.49 -30.97 18.72
C LEU A 119 -8.76 -30.00 19.64
N VAL A 120 -9.21 -28.74 19.66
CA VAL A 120 -8.69 -27.71 20.58
C VAL A 120 -9.70 -27.53 21.70
N GLN A 121 -9.26 -27.72 22.94
CA GLN A 121 -10.03 -27.43 24.15
C GLN A 121 -9.88 -25.97 24.56
#